data_AF-A0A662MV71-F1
#
_entry.id   AF-A0A662MV71-F1
#
_cell.length_a   1.000
_cell.length_b   1.000
_cell.length_c   1.000
_cell.angle_alpha   90.00
_cell.angle_beta   90.00
_cell.angle_gamma   90.00
#
_symmetry.space_group_name_H-M   'P 1'
#
loop_
_entity.id
_entity.type
_entity.pdbx_description
1 polymer ?
#
loop_
_entity_poly.entity_id
_entity_poly.type
_entity_poly.pdbx_seq_one_letter_code
_entity_poly.pdbx_strand_id
1 'polypeptide(L)'
;MKVKSIENPSQEDLLNILSEGLSSEAIITIFAHCRVHYDGRAKSELGNGDRVIIIKPDGSFLIHQREKREPVNWQPPGSRVSFQVEEDRVRIISVRRKPRETLEVELLKVYLASYLQAEDSEELTLMGSEAEMRDYIFENPEVIEEGFKVLFKEKPIKHGIVDLLGRDKDGNLVVLELKRRRADLHAVSQLKRYVEDLKEEHGNVRGILVAPSLTSGAKKLLEKEGLEFRRVKPPKREKAQRGKQKTLDSF
;
A
#
# COMPACT_ATOMS: atom_id res chain seq x y z
N MET A 1 -21.71 -9.86 -21.01
CA MET A 1 -22.69 -9.18 -20.14
C MET A 1 -21.89 -8.54 -19.03
N LYS A 2 -22.01 -7.22 -18.79
CA LYS A 2 -21.08 -6.52 -17.89
C LYS A 2 -21.21 -6.94 -16.42
N VAL A 3 -22.42 -7.24 -15.96
CA VAL A 3 -22.72 -7.73 -14.60
C VAL A 3 -23.72 -8.86 -14.69
N LYS A 4 -23.52 -9.90 -13.87
CA LYS A 4 -24.51 -10.95 -13.60
C LYS A 4 -24.54 -11.20 -12.09
N SER A 5 -25.73 -11.44 -11.53
CA SER A 5 -25.92 -11.75 -10.13
C SER A 5 -27.04 -12.75 -9.93
N ILE A 6 -26.94 -13.54 -8.86
CA ILE A 6 -27.96 -14.47 -8.43
C ILE A 6 -28.09 -14.44 -6.91
N GLU A 7 -29.32 -14.30 -6.43
CA GLU A 7 -29.67 -14.38 -5.01
C GLU A 7 -30.00 -15.82 -4.63
N ASN A 8 -29.57 -16.22 -3.43
CA ASN A 8 -29.80 -17.56 -2.87
C ASN A 8 -29.58 -18.70 -3.91
N PRO A 9 -28.41 -18.72 -4.60
CA PRO A 9 -28.20 -19.65 -5.71
C PRO A 9 -28.27 -21.10 -5.26
N SER A 10 -28.74 -21.97 -6.16
CA SER A 10 -28.47 -23.40 -6.04
C SER A 10 -26.96 -23.66 -6.15
N GLN A 11 -26.50 -24.83 -5.74
CA GLN A 11 -25.08 -25.20 -5.88
C GLN A 11 -24.62 -25.16 -7.35
N GLU A 12 -25.47 -25.61 -8.28
CA GLU A 12 -25.18 -25.61 -9.71
C GLU A 12 -25.07 -24.18 -10.25
N ASP A 13 -26.05 -23.33 -9.94
CA ASP A 13 -26.03 -21.93 -10.38
C ASP A 13 -24.83 -21.17 -9.81
N LEU A 14 -24.46 -21.47 -8.56
CA LEU A 14 -23.28 -20.93 -7.91
C LEU A 14 -22.01 -21.32 -8.66
N LEU A 15 -21.80 -22.60 -8.96
CA LEU A 15 -20.63 -23.05 -9.70
C LEU A 15 -20.58 -22.45 -11.10
N ASN A 16 -21.73 -22.33 -11.77
CA ASN A 16 -21.83 -21.73 -13.10
C ASN A 16 -21.42 -20.25 -13.08
N ILE A 17 -22.00 -19.43 -12.20
CA ILE A 17 -21.67 -18.01 -12.15
C ILE A 17 -20.21 -17.75 -11.73
N LEU A 18 -19.68 -18.57 -10.80
CA LEU A 18 -18.29 -18.46 -10.36
C LEU A 18 -17.31 -18.86 -11.47
N SER A 19 -17.61 -19.92 -12.22
CA SER A 19 -16.79 -20.39 -13.35
C SER A 19 -16.82 -19.40 -14.52
N GLU A 20 -18.00 -18.86 -14.86
CA GLU A 20 -18.15 -17.77 -15.84
C GLU A 20 -17.31 -16.56 -15.42
N GLY A 21 -17.40 -16.15 -14.15
CA GLY A 21 -16.66 -15.02 -13.60
C GLY A 21 -15.14 -15.19 -13.72
N LEU A 22 -14.61 -16.37 -13.37
CA LEU A 22 -13.18 -16.65 -13.51
C LEU A 22 -12.73 -16.68 -14.98
N SER A 23 -13.49 -17.37 -15.84
CA SER A 23 -13.13 -17.54 -17.26
C SER A 23 -13.16 -16.24 -18.06
N SER A 24 -13.94 -15.27 -17.59
CA SER A 24 -14.11 -13.98 -18.25
C SER A 24 -13.31 -12.85 -17.60
N GLU A 25 -12.33 -13.20 -16.75
CA GLU A 25 -11.47 -12.25 -16.05
C GLU A 25 -12.29 -11.15 -15.34
N ALA A 26 -13.39 -11.55 -14.70
CA ALA A 26 -14.30 -10.66 -14.00
C ALA A 26 -13.95 -10.59 -12.50
N ILE A 27 -14.37 -9.49 -11.85
CA ILE A 27 -14.37 -9.41 -10.39
C ILE A 27 -15.58 -10.17 -9.87
N ILE A 28 -15.35 -11.21 -9.08
CA ILE A 28 -16.40 -12.00 -8.42
C ILE A 28 -16.65 -11.43 -7.03
N THR A 29 -17.92 -11.26 -6.66
CA THR A 29 -18.34 -10.87 -5.30
C THR A 29 -19.38 -11.84 -4.77
N ILE A 30 -19.17 -12.34 -3.55
CA ILE A 30 -20.03 -13.31 -2.88
C ILE A 30 -20.38 -12.80 -1.48
N PHE A 31 -21.66 -12.85 -1.12
CA PHE A 31 -22.12 -12.66 0.26
C PHE A 31 -22.56 -14.00 0.80
N ALA A 32 -21.89 -14.49 1.86
CA ALA A 32 -22.12 -15.83 2.35
C ALA A 32 -21.90 -15.96 3.85
N HIS A 33 -22.65 -16.89 4.45
CA HIS A 33 -22.29 -17.53 5.71
C HIS A 33 -21.23 -18.60 5.42
N CYS A 34 -20.04 -18.48 6.01
CA CYS A 34 -18.92 -19.36 5.69
C CYS A 34 -18.01 -19.65 6.88
N ARG A 35 -17.07 -20.57 6.69
CA ARG A 35 -15.89 -20.79 7.54
C ARG A 35 -14.63 -20.56 6.70
N VAL A 36 -13.55 -20.08 7.33
CA VAL A 36 -12.28 -19.79 6.64
C VAL A 36 -11.13 -20.50 7.34
N HIS A 37 -10.27 -21.13 6.54
CA HIS A 37 -9.02 -21.72 6.97
C HIS A 37 -7.87 -21.16 6.16
N TYR A 38 -6.77 -20.84 6.83
CA TYR A 38 -5.56 -20.37 6.16
C TYR A 38 -4.33 -21.04 6.75
N ASP A 39 -3.44 -21.50 5.87
CA ASP A 39 -2.17 -22.14 6.18
C ASP A 39 -1.07 -21.58 5.26
N GLY A 40 -0.03 -20.98 5.83
CA GLY A 40 1.01 -20.29 5.09
C GLY A 40 2.11 -19.74 6.01
N ARG A 41 2.41 -18.44 5.89
CA ARG A 41 3.37 -17.76 6.79
C ARG A 41 2.90 -17.74 8.25
N ALA A 42 1.60 -17.84 8.45
CA ALA A 42 0.95 -18.09 9.72
C ALA A 42 -0.13 -19.15 9.51
N LYS A 43 -0.83 -19.51 10.58
CA LYS A 43 -2.01 -20.36 10.52
C LYS A 43 -3.17 -19.66 11.20
N SER A 44 -4.35 -19.69 10.58
CA SER A 44 -5.55 -19.10 11.18
C SER A 44 -6.80 -19.89 10.82
N GLU A 45 -7.72 -19.96 11.77
CA GLU A 45 -9.08 -20.43 11.55
C GLU A 45 -10.05 -19.33 11.94
N LEU A 46 -11.10 -19.17 11.14
CA LEU A 46 -12.18 -18.25 11.42
C LEU A 46 -13.50 -18.99 11.30
N GLY A 47 -14.21 -19.12 12.42
CA GLY A 47 -15.45 -19.90 12.55
C GLY A 47 -16.61 -19.35 11.72
N ASN A 48 -17.78 -19.94 11.91
CA ASN A 48 -18.99 -19.62 11.14
C ASN A 48 -19.37 -18.13 11.25
N GLY A 49 -19.72 -17.50 10.13
CA GLY A 49 -20.13 -16.10 10.11
C GLY A 49 -20.40 -15.56 8.71
N ASP A 50 -21.11 -14.44 8.64
CA ASP A 50 -21.43 -13.77 7.38
C ASP A 50 -20.26 -12.89 6.91
N ARG A 51 -19.88 -13.01 5.64
CA ARG A 51 -18.72 -12.33 5.06
C ARG A 51 -19.00 -11.86 3.64
N VAL A 52 -18.27 -10.82 3.27
CA VAL A 52 -18.11 -10.39 1.87
C VAL A 52 -16.81 -10.98 1.34
N ILE A 53 -16.90 -11.72 0.25
CA ILE A 53 -15.76 -12.34 -0.44
C ILE A 53 -15.61 -11.68 -1.80
N ILE A 54 -14.40 -11.25 -2.13
CA ILE A 54 -14.06 -10.64 -3.42
C ILE A 54 -12.90 -11.42 -4.03
N ILE A 55 -13.04 -11.80 -5.30
CA ILE A 55 -12.00 -12.47 -6.08
C ILE A 55 -11.76 -11.63 -7.33
N LYS A 56 -10.52 -11.20 -7.54
CA LYS A 56 -10.15 -10.35 -8.67
C LYS A 56 -9.47 -11.16 -9.78
N PRO A 57 -9.46 -10.63 -11.02
CA PRO A 57 -8.84 -11.31 -12.16
C PRO A 57 -7.34 -11.56 -12.00
N ASP A 58 -6.64 -10.68 -11.28
CA ASP A 58 -5.22 -10.83 -10.96
C ASP A 58 -4.94 -11.92 -9.90
N GLY A 59 -5.96 -12.60 -9.39
CA GLY A 59 -5.86 -13.63 -8.35
C GLY A 59 -5.92 -13.10 -6.92
N SER A 60 -6.06 -11.78 -6.73
CA SER A 60 -6.29 -11.22 -5.38
C SER A 60 -7.59 -11.77 -4.80
N PHE A 61 -7.52 -12.24 -3.56
CA PHE A 61 -8.66 -12.78 -2.83
C PHE A 61 -8.83 -12.02 -1.52
N LEU A 62 -10.02 -11.50 -1.25
CA LEU A 62 -10.29 -10.68 -0.07
C LEU A 62 -11.53 -11.23 0.65
N ILE A 63 -11.44 -11.33 1.97
CA ILE A 63 -12.57 -11.72 2.82
C ILE A 63 -12.74 -10.64 3.88
N HIS A 64 -13.90 -10.00 3.91
CA HIS A 64 -14.24 -8.96 4.87
C HIS A 64 -15.33 -9.41 5.85
N GLN A 65 -15.15 -9.03 7.11
CA GLN A 65 -16.22 -9.01 8.10
C GLN A 65 -16.95 -7.65 8.05
N ARG A 66 -17.92 -7.44 8.95
CA ARG A 66 -18.70 -6.20 9.05
C ARG A 66 -17.86 -4.96 9.35
N GLU A 67 -16.72 -5.12 10.03
CA GLU A 67 -15.94 -4.02 10.58
C GLU A 67 -14.53 -3.95 10.01
N LYS A 68 -13.93 -2.77 10.17
CA LYS A 68 -12.55 -2.42 9.76
C LYS A 68 -12.35 -2.31 8.25
N ARG A 69 -11.30 -1.57 7.90
CA ARG A 69 -10.88 -1.34 6.51
C ARG A 69 -10.22 -2.58 5.88
N GLU A 70 -9.41 -3.30 6.67
CA GLU A 70 -8.63 -4.42 6.17
C GLU A 70 -9.48 -5.70 6.05
N PRO A 71 -9.21 -6.56 5.05
CA PRO A 71 -9.78 -7.90 5.02
C PRO A 71 -9.29 -8.72 6.23
N VAL A 72 -10.15 -9.60 6.75
CA VAL A 72 -9.79 -10.51 7.85
C VAL A 72 -8.83 -11.62 7.36
N ASN A 73 -9.00 -12.06 6.11
CA ASN A 73 -8.12 -13.00 5.43
C ASN A 73 -8.01 -12.61 3.96
N TRP A 74 -6.85 -12.82 3.36
CA TRP A 74 -6.61 -12.45 1.97
C TRP A 74 -5.50 -13.28 1.32
N GLN A 75 -5.45 -13.23 -0.01
CA GLN A 75 -4.36 -13.73 -0.84
C GLN A 75 -3.92 -12.65 -1.84
N PRO A 76 -2.60 -12.45 -2.06
CA PRO A 76 -2.09 -11.46 -3.01
C PRO A 76 -2.42 -11.78 -4.47
N PRO A 77 -2.20 -10.80 -5.37
CA PRO A 77 -2.12 -11.06 -6.81
C PRO A 77 -1.19 -12.24 -7.14
N GLY A 78 -1.50 -12.95 -8.23
CA GLY A 78 -0.80 -14.14 -8.71
C GLY A 78 -1.21 -15.44 -8.02
N SER A 79 -2.17 -15.39 -7.09
CA SER A 79 -2.75 -16.59 -6.47
C SER A 79 -3.72 -17.27 -7.42
N ARG A 80 -3.82 -18.61 -7.34
CA ARG A 80 -4.73 -19.39 -8.18
C ARG A 80 -5.95 -19.81 -7.38
N VAL A 81 -7.12 -19.44 -7.88
CA VAL A 81 -8.41 -19.77 -7.27
C VAL A 81 -9.03 -20.96 -8.01
N SER A 82 -9.64 -21.86 -7.24
CA SER A 82 -10.40 -22.99 -7.74
C SER A 82 -11.62 -23.23 -6.86
N PHE A 83 -12.64 -23.88 -7.42
CA PHE A 83 -13.87 -24.25 -6.72
C PHE A 83 -13.97 -25.77 -6.65
N GLN A 84 -14.30 -26.28 -5.49
CA GLN A 84 -14.49 -27.71 -5.24
C GLN A 84 -15.85 -27.93 -4.59
N VAL A 85 -16.39 -29.13 -4.78
CA VAL A 85 -17.62 -29.59 -4.12
C VAL A 85 -17.22 -30.71 -3.18
N GLU A 86 -17.47 -30.53 -1.89
CA GLU A 86 -17.30 -31.54 -0.85
C GLU A 86 -18.54 -31.56 0.04
N GLU A 87 -19.10 -32.74 0.32
CA GLU A 87 -20.24 -32.90 1.24
C GLU A 87 -21.43 -31.96 0.92
N ASP A 88 -21.78 -31.84 -0.37
CA ASP A 88 -22.83 -30.93 -0.87
C ASP A 88 -22.61 -29.44 -0.56
N ARG A 89 -21.36 -29.04 -0.36
CA ARG A 89 -20.96 -27.65 -0.14
C ARG A 89 -19.86 -27.25 -1.11
N VAL A 90 -19.94 -25.99 -1.55
CA VAL A 90 -18.89 -25.39 -2.38
C VAL A 90 -17.79 -24.86 -1.47
N ARG A 91 -16.56 -25.31 -1.75
CA ARG A 91 -15.33 -24.75 -1.18
C ARG A 91 -14.61 -23.91 -2.22
N ILE A 92 -14.16 -22.73 -1.81
CA ILE A 92 -13.27 -21.89 -2.61
C ILE A 92 -11.86 -22.04 -2.06
N ILE A 93 -10.91 -22.40 -2.92
CA ILE A 93 -9.50 -22.60 -2.55
C ILE A 93 -8.64 -21.65 -3.35
N SER A 94 -7.87 -20.81 -2.66
CA SER A 94 -6.87 -19.91 -3.24
C SER A 94 -5.47 -20.32 -2.81
N VAL A 95 -4.57 -20.56 -3.76
CA VAL A 95 -3.21 -21.04 -3.50
C VAL A 95 -2.17 -20.04 -4.02
N ARG A 96 -1.27 -19.61 -3.12
CA ARG A 96 0.00 -18.98 -3.46
C ARG A 96 1.10 -20.02 -3.59
N ARG A 97 2.01 -19.83 -4.54
CA ARG A 97 3.16 -20.72 -4.71
C ARG A 97 4.38 -20.30 -3.89
N LYS A 98 4.68 -19.00 -3.78
CA LYS A 98 5.91 -18.49 -3.14
C LYS A 98 5.66 -17.24 -2.29
N PRO A 99 5.78 -17.34 -0.94
CA PRO A 99 5.80 -18.59 -0.18
C PRO A 99 4.53 -19.42 -0.44
N ARG A 100 4.56 -20.72 -0.12
CA ARG A 100 3.37 -21.56 -0.24
C ARG A 100 2.36 -21.13 0.81
N GLU A 101 1.17 -20.76 0.37
CA GLU A 101 0.06 -20.33 1.23
C GLU A 101 -1.23 -20.86 0.62
N THR A 102 -2.16 -21.33 1.45
CA THR A 102 -3.48 -21.83 1.05
C THR A 102 -4.54 -21.14 1.89
N LEU A 103 -5.55 -20.57 1.22
CA LEU A 103 -6.72 -19.96 1.84
C LEU A 103 -7.96 -20.70 1.35
N GLU A 104 -8.68 -21.31 2.27
CA GLU A 104 -9.89 -22.11 1.99
C GLU A 104 -11.11 -21.44 2.62
N VAL A 105 -12.20 -21.38 1.86
CA VAL A 105 -13.48 -20.85 2.31
C VAL A 105 -14.56 -21.89 2.06
N GLU A 106 -15.13 -22.41 3.14
CA GLU A 106 -16.27 -23.33 3.09
C GLU A 106 -17.56 -22.50 3.11
N LEU A 107 -18.34 -22.56 2.03
CA LEU A 107 -19.61 -21.84 1.91
C LEU A 107 -20.74 -22.67 2.53
N LEU A 108 -21.28 -22.18 3.65
CA LEU A 108 -22.38 -22.82 4.37
C LEU A 108 -23.75 -22.38 3.82
N LYS A 109 -23.87 -21.09 3.49
CA LYS A 109 -25.04 -20.51 2.84
C LYS A 109 -24.60 -19.32 2.00
N VAL A 110 -24.99 -19.27 0.73
CA VAL A 110 -24.72 -18.13 -0.15
C VAL A 110 -25.99 -17.30 -0.28
N TYR A 111 -25.91 -16.02 0.08
CA TYR A 111 -27.00 -15.06 -0.04
C TYR A 111 -27.02 -14.42 -1.43
N LEU A 112 -25.83 -14.13 -1.98
CA LEU A 112 -25.65 -13.52 -3.28
C LEU A 112 -24.32 -14.00 -3.87
N ALA A 113 -24.32 -14.34 -5.16
CA ALA A 113 -23.10 -14.45 -5.96
C ALA A 113 -23.23 -13.57 -7.19
N SER A 114 -22.14 -12.91 -7.59
CA SER A 114 -22.12 -12.02 -8.73
C SER A 114 -20.73 -11.94 -9.37
N TYR A 115 -20.70 -11.51 -10.63
CA TYR A 115 -19.47 -11.02 -11.25
C TYR A 115 -19.68 -9.68 -11.96
N LEU A 116 -18.60 -8.93 -12.08
CA LEU A 116 -18.50 -7.68 -12.84
C LEU A 116 -17.30 -7.77 -13.79
N GLN A 117 -17.56 -7.71 -15.10
CA GLN A 117 -16.53 -7.50 -16.13
C GLN A 117 -16.13 -6.03 -16.10
N ALA A 118 -15.21 -5.70 -15.19
CA ALA A 118 -14.71 -4.35 -15.03
C ALA A 118 -13.70 -4.02 -16.14
N GLU A 119 -13.83 -2.83 -16.71
CA GLU A 119 -12.84 -2.26 -17.62
C GLU A 119 -12.29 -1.03 -16.91
N ASP A 120 -10.98 -1.01 -16.67
CA ASP A 120 -10.31 0.10 -16.02
C ASP A 120 -8.93 0.29 -16.66
N SER A 121 -8.80 1.36 -17.45
CA SER A 121 -7.57 1.70 -18.17
C SER A 121 -6.82 2.86 -17.54
N GLU A 122 -7.34 3.45 -16.46
CA GLU A 122 -6.77 4.62 -15.83
C GLU A 122 -5.92 4.21 -14.62
N GLU A 123 -4.74 4.81 -14.50
CA GLU A 123 -3.90 4.64 -13.31
C GLU A 123 -4.21 5.71 -12.26
N LEU A 124 -4.23 5.31 -10.99
CA LEU A 124 -4.40 6.25 -9.87
C LEU A 124 -3.24 7.24 -9.81
N THR A 125 -3.49 8.50 -10.17
CA THR A 125 -2.51 9.58 -9.97
C THR A 125 -2.57 10.10 -8.53
N LEU A 126 -1.59 9.73 -7.71
CA LEU A 126 -1.43 10.24 -6.34
C LEU A 126 -0.72 11.61 -6.32
N MET A 127 -1.44 12.66 -5.94
CA MET A 127 -0.89 14.00 -5.71
C MET A 127 -0.37 14.17 -4.27
N GLY A 128 0.68 14.97 -4.09
CA GLY A 128 1.34 15.22 -2.82
C GLY A 128 2.16 14.03 -2.33
N SER A 129 2.77 13.29 -3.25
CA SER A 129 3.68 12.19 -2.95
C SER A 129 5.03 12.70 -2.41
N GLU A 130 5.80 11.82 -1.78
CA GLU A 130 7.18 12.15 -1.37
C GLU A 130 8.08 12.41 -2.59
N ALA A 131 7.80 11.75 -3.72
CA ALA A 131 8.48 12.01 -4.98
C ALA A 131 8.21 13.44 -5.52
N GLU A 132 6.97 13.92 -5.46
CA GLU A 132 6.67 15.31 -5.85
C GLU A 132 7.34 16.33 -4.92
N MET A 133 7.40 16.04 -3.62
CA MET A 133 8.12 16.88 -2.65
C MET A 133 9.63 16.91 -2.95
N ARG A 134 10.20 15.76 -3.33
CA ARG A 134 11.59 15.64 -3.76
C ARG A 134 11.87 16.46 -5.01
N ASP A 135 11.04 16.32 -6.04
CA ASP A 135 11.21 17.05 -7.29
C ASP A 135 11.07 18.56 -7.08
N TYR A 136 10.13 18.99 -6.24
CA TYR A 136 10.00 20.39 -5.84
C TYR A 136 11.25 20.95 -5.17
N ILE A 137 11.85 20.21 -4.22
CA ILE A 137 13.09 20.63 -3.55
C ILE A 137 14.28 20.59 -4.51
N PHE A 138 14.31 19.65 -5.45
CA PHE A 138 15.34 19.60 -6.49
C PHE A 138 15.29 20.83 -7.40
N GLU A 139 14.08 21.27 -7.78
CA GLU A 139 13.86 22.46 -8.61
C GLU A 139 14.05 23.78 -7.83
N ASN A 140 13.85 23.76 -6.50
CA ASN A 140 13.87 24.96 -5.64
C ASN A 140 14.70 24.68 -4.37
N PRO A 141 16.02 24.43 -4.46
CA PRO A 141 16.84 24.02 -3.32
C PRO A 141 16.87 25.04 -2.16
N GLU A 142 16.64 26.32 -2.46
CA GLU A 142 16.56 27.42 -1.49
C GLU A 142 15.45 27.26 -0.44
N VAL A 143 14.45 26.40 -0.68
CA VAL A 143 13.42 26.08 0.31
C VAL A 143 14.01 25.39 1.54
N ILE A 144 15.16 24.72 1.37
CA ILE A 144 15.91 24.09 2.45
C ILE A 144 16.70 25.14 3.21
N GLU A 145 17.65 25.77 2.54
CA GLU A 145 18.47 26.87 3.06
C GLU A 145 19.19 27.61 1.93
N GLU A 146 19.65 28.83 2.21
CA GLU A 146 20.37 29.64 1.25
C GLU A 146 21.71 29.00 0.85
N GLY A 147 21.97 28.92 -0.46
CA GLY A 147 23.21 28.36 -1.00
C GLY A 147 23.27 26.83 -1.05
N PHE A 148 22.21 26.13 -0.62
CA PHE A 148 22.12 24.67 -0.77
C PHE A 148 22.05 24.28 -2.26
N LYS A 149 22.79 23.24 -2.63
CA LYS A 149 22.81 22.67 -3.99
C LYS A 149 22.57 21.17 -3.93
N VAL A 150 21.57 20.70 -4.65
CA VAL A 150 21.31 19.26 -4.78
C VAL A 150 22.27 18.65 -5.80
N LEU A 151 22.90 17.53 -5.43
CA LEU A 151 23.84 16.78 -6.28
C LEU A 151 23.17 15.53 -6.87
N PHE A 152 22.39 14.81 -6.07
CA PHE A 152 21.76 13.56 -6.47
C PHE A 152 20.34 13.42 -5.94
N LYS A 153 19.47 12.75 -6.71
CA LYS A 153 18.18 12.22 -6.28
C LYS A 153 18.30 10.71 -6.08
N GLU A 154 17.66 10.17 -5.04
CA GLU A 154 17.59 8.72 -4.78
C GLU A 154 18.95 8.03 -4.86
N LYS A 155 19.95 8.59 -4.17
CA LYS A 155 21.33 8.09 -4.22
C LYS A 155 21.44 6.78 -3.40
N PRO A 156 21.79 5.64 -4.02
CA PRO A 156 22.10 4.43 -3.27
C PRO A 156 23.38 4.63 -2.45
N ILE A 157 23.34 4.18 -1.20
CA ILE A 157 24.48 4.14 -0.26
C ILE A 157 24.60 2.73 0.33
N LYS A 158 25.59 2.54 1.21
CA LYS A 158 25.86 1.24 1.87
C LYS A 158 24.61 0.64 2.51
N HIS A 159 23.84 1.41 3.29
CA HIS A 159 22.61 0.94 3.92
C HIS A 159 21.39 1.80 3.57
N GLY A 160 21.01 1.80 2.30
CA GLY A 160 19.71 2.33 1.86
C GLY A 160 19.82 3.27 0.67
N ILE A 161 18.81 4.11 0.53
CA ILE A 161 18.70 5.08 -0.56
C ILE A 161 18.36 6.43 0.07
N VAL A 162 19.22 7.42 -0.16
CA VAL A 162 19.03 8.80 0.30
C VAL A 162 18.10 9.53 -0.67
N ASP A 163 17.06 10.19 -0.16
CA ASP A 163 16.08 10.89 -1.01
C ASP A 163 16.75 12.01 -1.84
N LEU A 164 17.46 12.92 -1.17
CA LEU A 164 18.29 13.94 -1.82
C LEU A 164 19.63 14.07 -1.10
N LEU A 165 20.70 14.11 -1.89
CA LEU A 165 22.04 14.37 -1.40
C LEU A 165 22.55 15.66 -2.05
N GLY A 166 23.07 16.58 -1.25
CA GLY A 166 23.54 17.88 -1.71
C GLY A 166 24.74 18.40 -0.95
N ARG A 167 25.08 19.68 -1.20
CA ARG A 167 26.07 20.43 -0.44
C ARG A 167 25.51 21.78 0.00
N ASP A 168 25.86 22.19 1.22
CA ASP A 168 25.58 23.54 1.70
C ASP A 168 26.59 24.56 1.17
N LYS A 169 26.40 25.83 1.53
CA LYS A 169 27.27 26.95 1.13
C LYS A 169 28.71 26.81 1.63
N ASP A 170 28.92 26.08 2.73
CA ASP A 170 30.22 25.88 3.38
C ASP A 170 30.92 24.61 2.83
N GLY A 171 30.27 23.90 1.90
CA GLY A 171 30.79 22.73 1.22
C GLY A 171 30.54 21.40 1.94
N ASN A 172 29.82 21.39 3.06
CA ASN A 172 29.49 20.17 3.78
C ASN A 172 28.46 19.35 3.01
N LEU A 173 28.55 18.02 3.11
CA LEU A 173 27.56 17.13 2.53
C LEU A 173 26.26 17.21 3.36
N VAL A 174 25.12 17.32 2.69
CA VAL A 174 23.81 17.41 3.34
C VAL A 174 22.90 16.29 2.82
N VAL A 175 22.43 15.47 3.75
CA VAL A 175 21.45 14.40 3.52
C VAL A 175 20.07 14.93 3.84
N LEU A 176 19.14 14.83 2.89
CA LEU A 176 17.74 15.11 3.16
C LEU A 176 16.96 13.80 3.19
N GLU A 177 16.19 13.61 4.26
CA GLU A 177 15.14 12.58 4.37
C GLU A 177 13.79 13.29 4.29
N LEU A 178 12.92 12.88 3.37
CA LEU A 178 11.67 13.55 3.08
C LEU A 178 10.50 12.75 3.66
N LYS A 179 9.54 13.46 4.27
CA LYS A 179 8.25 12.91 4.66
C LYS A 179 7.11 13.81 4.23
N ARG A 180 6.17 13.26 3.46
CA ARG A 180 4.97 14.01 3.01
C ARG A 180 4.01 14.36 4.15
N ARG A 181 4.09 13.62 5.26
CA ARG A 181 3.23 13.74 6.45
C ARG A 181 4.09 14.06 7.68
N ARG A 182 3.45 14.13 8.85
CA ARG A 182 4.14 14.27 10.14
C ARG A 182 5.19 13.16 10.29
N ALA A 183 6.45 13.54 10.49
CA ALA A 183 7.54 12.58 10.63
C ALA A 183 7.63 12.04 12.07
N ASP A 184 7.94 10.75 12.17
CA ASP A 184 8.01 9.97 13.40
C ASP A 184 9.45 9.57 13.75
N LEU A 185 9.61 8.72 14.78
CA LEU A 185 10.91 8.25 15.22
C LEU A 185 11.64 7.45 14.12
N HIS A 186 10.90 6.71 13.30
CA HIS A 186 11.48 5.90 12.23
C HIS A 186 12.21 6.79 11.21
N ALA A 187 11.60 7.91 10.82
CA ALA A 187 12.22 8.85 9.89
C ALA A 187 13.55 9.43 10.43
N VAL A 188 13.62 9.72 11.74
CA VAL A 188 14.86 10.21 12.37
C VAL A 188 15.93 9.13 12.42
N SER A 189 15.55 7.90 12.80
CA SER A 189 16.49 6.76 12.81
C SER A 189 17.02 6.40 11.42
N GLN A 190 16.20 6.59 10.38
CA GLN A 190 16.60 6.41 8.99
C GLN A 190 17.62 7.48 8.57
N LEU A 191 17.30 8.76 8.78
CA LEU A 191 18.22 9.87 8.51
C LEU A 191 19.56 9.71 9.24
N LYS A 192 19.52 9.34 10.53
CA LYS A 192 20.71 9.07 11.32
C LYS A 192 21.62 8.05 10.65
N ARG A 193 21.07 6.90 10.24
CA ARG A 193 21.82 5.83 9.58
C ARG A 193 22.51 6.31 8.31
N TYR A 194 21.81 7.11 7.51
CA TYR A 194 22.37 7.65 6.27
C TYR A 194 23.52 8.64 6.53
N VAL A 195 23.37 9.48 7.55
CA VAL A 195 24.42 10.39 7.97
C VAL A 195 25.63 9.62 8.49
N GLU A 196 25.43 8.59 9.33
CA GLU A 196 26.51 7.73 9.84
C GLU A 196 27.27 7.03 8.70
N ASP A 197 26.55 6.42 7.75
CA ASP A 197 27.15 5.77 6.57
C ASP A 197 28.03 6.74 5.76
N LEU A 198 27.53 7.95 5.50
CA LEU A 198 28.26 8.92 4.68
C LEU A 198 29.39 9.61 5.45
N LYS A 199 29.30 9.70 6.79
CA LYS A 199 30.40 10.22 7.62
C LYS A 199 31.63 9.32 7.58
N GLU A 200 31.45 8.00 7.46
CA GLU A 200 32.57 7.05 7.29
C GLU A 200 33.45 7.41 6.08
N GLU A 201 32.84 7.91 4.99
CA GLU A 201 33.53 8.18 3.72
C GLU A 201 33.91 9.65 3.49
N HIS A 202 33.15 10.59 4.04
CA HIS A 202 33.24 12.02 3.67
C HIS A 202 33.54 12.98 4.83
N GLY A 203 33.67 12.48 6.05
CA GLY A 203 33.95 13.33 7.22
C GLY A 203 32.73 14.11 7.68
N ASN A 204 32.59 15.39 7.29
CA ASN A 204 31.50 16.24 7.79
C ASN A 204 30.22 16.08 6.95
N VAL A 205 29.16 15.57 7.59
CA VAL A 205 27.85 15.36 6.97
C VAL A 205 26.75 15.87 7.89
N ARG A 206 25.89 16.74 7.35
CA ARG A 206 24.66 17.22 7.98
C ARG A 206 23.48 16.37 7.53
N GLY A 207 22.52 16.18 8.42
CA GLY A 207 21.26 15.51 8.08
C GLY A 207 20.09 16.40 8.41
N ILE A 208 19.22 16.65 7.42
CA ILE A 208 18.03 17.48 7.57
C ILE A 208 16.80 16.62 7.28
N LEU A 209 15.93 16.45 8.27
CA LEU A 209 14.61 15.85 8.08
C LEU A 209 13.65 16.91 7.55
N VAL A 210 13.04 16.65 6.41
CA VAL A 210 12.15 17.61 5.75
C VAL A 210 10.72 17.10 5.77
N ALA A 211 9.84 17.76 6.52
CA ALA A 211 8.44 17.34 6.66
C ALA A 211 7.51 18.50 7.06
N PRO A 212 6.17 18.38 6.90
CA PRO A 212 5.23 19.40 7.37
C PRO A 212 5.24 19.63 8.88
N SER A 213 5.59 18.60 9.67
CA SER A 213 5.67 18.63 11.14
C SER A 213 6.37 17.38 11.70
N LEU A 214 6.71 17.40 12.99
CA LEU A 214 7.30 16.28 13.72
C LEU A 214 6.38 15.77 14.83
N THR A 215 6.49 14.49 15.18
CA THR A 215 6.04 13.99 16.49
C THR A 215 6.94 14.54 17.60
N SER A 216 6.44 14.60 18.84
CA SER A 216 7.24 15.04 19.99
C SER A 216 8.45 14.15 20.23
N GLY A 217 8.30 12.83 20.02
CA GLY A 217 9.40 11.87 20.09
C GLY A 217 10.44 12.10 19.00
N ALA A 218 10.01 12.30 17.75
CA ALA A 218 10.91 12.61 16.64
C ALA A 218 11.73 13.87 16.93
N LYS A 219 11.09 14.96 17.38
CA LYS A 219 11.80 16.20 17.72
C LYS A 219 12.90 15.99 18.76
N LYS A 220 12.60 15.28 19.85
CA LYS A 220 13.58 14.99 20.91
C LYS A 220 14.75 14.14 20.43
N LEU A 221 14.47 13.11 19.61
CA LEU A 221 15.53 12.26 19.06
C LEU A 221 16.41 13.04 18.08
N LEU A 222 15.80 13.87 17.23
CA LEU A 222 16.48 14.67 16.23
C LEU A 222 17.46 15.65 16.89
N GLU A 223 17.02 16.34 17.95
CA GLU A 223 17.87 17.20 18.79
C GLU A 223 19.01 16.41 19.48
N LYS A 224 18.69 15.24 20.04
CA LYS A 224 19.68 14.37 20.71
C LYS A 224 20.79 13.92 19.76
N GLU A 225 20.45 13.60 18.52
CA GLU A 225 21.39 13.06 17.52
C GLU A 225 22.10 14.17 16.71
N GLY A 226 21.85 15.46 17.02
CA GLY A 226 22.48 16.58 16.31
C GLY A 226 22.06 16.69 14.84
N LEU A 227 20.84 16.26 14.52
CA LEU A 227 20.24 16.39 13.20
C LEU A 227 19.43 17.69 13.12
N GLU A 228 18.99 18.06 11.92
CA GLU A 228 18.24 19.29 11.66
C GLU A 228 16.83 19.00 11.12
N PHE A 229 15.94 19.97 11.27
CA PHE A 229 14.57 19.86 10.77
C PHE A 229 14.22 21.06 9.90
N ARG A 230 13.65 20.79 8.71
CA ARG A 230 13.09 21.81 7.84
C ARG A 230 11.62 21.55 7.57
N ARG A 231 10.80 22.57 7.85
CA ARG A 231 9.37 22.50 7.57
C ARG A 231 9.08 22.83 6.11
N VAL A 232 8.76 21.82 5.31
CA VAL A 232 8.27 21.99 3.93
C VAL A 232 6.95 21.24 3.79
N LYS A 233 5.96 21.89 3.17
CA LYS A 233 4.70 21.24 2.82
C LYS A 233 4.82 20.67 1.41
N PRO A 234 4.27 19.48 1.11
CA PRO A 234 4.25 18.98 -0.25
C PRO A 234 3.53 19.98 -1.17
N PRO A 235 4.07 20.23 -2.37
CA PRO A 235 3.45 21.15 -3.32
C PRO A 235 2.03 20.67 -3.64
N LYS A 236 1.05 21.56 -3.53
CA LYS A 236 -0.27 21.31 -4.10
C LYS A 236 -0.25 21.89 -5.51
N ARG A 237 -0.02 21.08 -6.54
CA ARG A 237 -0.28 21.53 -7.91
C ARG A 237 -1.79 21.75 -8.03
N GLU A 238 -2.22 23.00 -8.13
CA GLU A 238 -3.57 23.31 -8.60
C GLU A 238 -3.67 22.81 -10.04
N LYS A 239 -4.46 21.76 -10.28
CA LYS A 239 -4.77 21.32 -11.64
C LYS A 239 -5.39 22.50 -12.38
N ALA A 240 -4.81 22.84 -13.54
CA ALA A 240 -5.58 23.45 -14.62
C ALA A 240 -6.90 22.67 -14.77
N GLN A 241 -8.02 23.38 -14.73
CA GLN A 241 -9.36 22.84 -14.64
C GLN A 241 -9.63 21.79 -15.72
N ARG A 242 -10.14 20.61 -15.31
CA ARG A 242 -11.45 20.05 -15.73
C ARG A 242 -11.67 18.64 -15.16
N GLY A 243 -12.86 18.43 -14.58
CA GLY A 243 -13.47 17.12 -14.30
C GLY A 243 -13.42 16.62 -12.85
N LYS A 244 -14.55 16.67 -12.14
CA LYS A 244 -14.83 16.11 -10.79
C LYS A 244 -14.76 14.55 -10.85
N GLN A 245 -14.50 13.74 -9.82
CA GLN A 245 -14.83 13.84 -8.38
C GLN A 245 -14.03 12.79 -7.54
N LYS A 246 -14.12 12.91 -6.22
CA LYS A 246 -13.31 12.34 -5.11
C LYS A 246 -13.72 10.93 -4.64
N THR A 247 -12.82 10.28 -3.89
CA THR A 247 -13.17 9.62 -2.60
C THR A 247 -12.21 10.00 -1.48
N LEU A 248 -12.77 9.99 -0.25
CA LEU A 248 -12.34 10.65 0.98
C LEU A 248 -11.88 9.59 2.00
N ASP A 249 -10.57 9.47 2.22
CA ASP A 249 -10.05 8.66 3.34
C ASP A 249 -8.94 9.40 4.10
N SER A 250 -9.17 10.69 4.39
CA SER A 250 -8.43 11.43 5.44
C SER A 250 -9.01 12.83 5.66
N PHE A 251 -10.02 12.90 6.54
CA PHE A 251 -10.02 13.91 7.59
C PHE A 251 -9.26 13.34 8.79
#